data_AF-A0A444UDR5-F1
#
_entry.id   AF-A0A444UDR5-F1
#
_cell.length_a   1.000
_cell.length_b   1.000
_cell.length_c   1.000
_cell.angle_alpha   90.00
_cell.angle_beta   90.00
_cell.angle_gamma   90.00
#
_symmetry.space_group_name_H-M   'P 1'
#
loop_
_entity.id
_entity.type
_entity.pdbx_description
1 polymer ?
#
loop_
_entity_poly.entity_id
_entity_poly.type
_entity_poly.pdbx_seq_one_letter_code
_entity_poly.pdbx_strand_id
1 'polypeptide(L)'
;MEFNGMELNGMGGEGNGMGVEWNGMELNGMELNGMELNGMELNGMELNGMELNGMELNGMELNGMELNGMELNGMELNGMELNGMELNGMELNGMELNGMELNGMELNGMELNGMELNGMELNGMELNGMELNGMELNGMELNGMELNGMELNGMELNGMELNGMELNGMELNGMELNGMELNGMEFSGMEWSSMEWS
;
A
#
# COMPACT_ATOMS: atom_id res chain seq x y z
N MET A 1 -22.65 -12.72 2.28
CA MET A 1 -23.14 -12.79 3.69
C MET A 1 -22.63 -11.52 4.37
N GLU A 2 -23.37 -10.90 5.28
CA GLU A 2 -23.01 -9.57 5.82
C GLU A 2 -22.81 -9.64 7.35
N PHE A 3 -21.76 -9.01 7.87
CA PHE A 3 -21.46 -8.87 9.29
C PHE A 3 -21.25 -7.40 9.67
N ASN A 4 -21.71 -6.99 10.85
CA ASN A 4 -21.76 -5.58 11.24
C ASN A 4 -21.36 -5.37 12.71
N GLY A 5 -20.53 -4.35 12.98
CA GLY A 5 -20.41 -3.69 14.29
C GLY A 5 -19.88 -4.56 15.45
N MET A 6 -18.86 -5.37 15.22
CA MET A 6 -18.25 -6.25 16.24
C MET A 6 -16.80 -5.87 16.51
N GLU A 7 -16.40 -5.98 17.78
CA GLU A 7 -15.02 -5.84 18.23
C GLU A 7 -14.44 -7.24 18.53
N LEU A 8 -13.26 -7.55 17.98
CA LEU A 8 -12.53 -8.80 18.25
C LEU A 8 -11.09 -8.49 18.67
N ASN A 9 -10.59 -9.25 19.64
CA ASN A 9 -9.28 -9.02 20.24
C ASN A 9 -8.48 -10.33 20.34
N GLY A 10 -7.21 -10.31 19.90
CA GLY A 10 -6.22 -11.35 20.25
C GLY A 10 -6.53 -12.77 19.77
N MET A 11 -7.17 -12.90 18.61
CA MET A 11 -7.46 -14.20 18.00
C MET A 11 -6.57 -14.43 16.79
N GLY A 12 -6.04 -15.65 16.66
CA GLY A 12 -5.35 -16.10 15.46
C GLY A 12 -6.12 -17.21 14.75
N GLY A 13 -5.97 -17.30 13.44
CA GLY A 13 -6.75 -18.21 12.61
C GLY A 13 -6.12 -18.47 11.25
N GLU A 14 -6.42 -19.66 10.73
CA GLU A 14 -6.14 -20.08 9.37
C GLU A 14 -7.48 -20.42 8.71
N GLY A 15 -7.65 -20.11 7.42
CA GLY A 15 -8.85 -20.47 6.68
C GLY A 15 -9.09 -19.63 5.43
N ASN A 16 -10.05 -20.07 4.62
CA ASN A 16 -10.39 -19.44 3.34
C ASN A 16 -11.76 -18.78 3.41
N GLY A 17 -11.88 -17.58 2.86
CA GLY A 17 -13.12 -16.77 2.85
C GLY A 17 -13.50 -16.36 1.44
N MET A 18 -14.80 -16.36 1.12
CA MET A 18 -15.31 -15.95 -0.19
C MET A 18 -16.60 -15.15 -0.07
N GLY A 19 -16.68 -13.98 -0.73
CA GLY A 19 -17.96 -13.31 -1.00
C GLY A 19 -18.73 -12.85 0.24
N VAL A 20 -18.01 -12.33 1.23
CA VAL A 20 -18.57 -11.85 2.50
C VAL A 20 -18.31 -10.36 2.64
N GLU A 21 -19.32 -9.65 3.10
CA GLU A 21 -19.30 -8.22 3.40
C GLU A 21 -19.16 -8.02 4.93
N TRP A 22 -18.25 -7.15 5.35
CA TRP A 22 -18.06 -6.78 6.76
C TRP A 22 -18.05 -5.27 6.89
N ASN A 23 -18.86 -4.74 7.80
CA ASN A 23 -18.96 -3.30 8.00
C ASN A 23 -18.72 -2.90 9.46
N GLY A 24 -17.90 -1.87 9.69
CA GLY A 24 -17.79 -1.23 11.00
C GLY A 24 -17.22 -2.13 12.09
N MET A 25 -16.28 -3.00 11.75
CA MET A 25 -15.71 -3.98 12.67
C MET A 25 -14.37 -3.47 13.20
N GLU A 26 -14.09 -3.72 14.48
CA GLU A 26 -12.85 -3.34 15.13
C GLU A 26 -12.05 -4.61 15.48
N LEU A 27 -10.84 -4.75 14.96
CA LEU A 27 -9.98 -5.91 15.21
C LEU A 27 -8.64 -5.44 15.78
N ASN A 28 -8.27 -5.97 16.95
CA ASN A 28 -7.03 -5.58 17.60
C ASN A 28 -6.13 -6.79 17.92
N GLY A 29 -4.84 -6.68 17.59
CA GLY A 29 -3.82 -7.63 18.05
C GLY A 29 -4.00 -9.05 17.52
N MET A 30 -4.57 -9.22 16.34
CA MET A 30 -4.83 -10.52 15.73
C MET A 30 -3.62 -10.96 14.89
N GLU A 31 -3.32 -12.26 14.93
CA GLU A 31 -2.25 -12.88 14.14
C GLU A 31 -2.86 -13.86 13.13
N LEU A 32 -2.76 -13.56 11.83
CA LEU A 32 -3.32 -14.41 10.77
C LEU A 32 -2.22 -14.86 9.83
N ASN A 33 -2.23 -16.15 9.50
CA ASN A 33 -1.18 -16.76 8.71
C ASN A 33 -1.79 -17.61 7.58
N GLY A 34 -1.29 -17.46 6.35
CA GLY A 34 -1.58 -18.41 5.26
C GLY A 34 -3.04 -18.45 4.80
N MET A 35 -3.79 -17.37 4.98
CA MET A 35 -5.21 -17.33 4.61
C MET A 35 -5.39 -16.91 3.15
N GLU A 36 -6.34 -17.56 2.47
CA GLU A 36 -6.76 -17.19 1.11
C GLU A 36 -8.15 -16.53 1.14
N LEU A 37 -8.24 -15.25 0.81
CA LEU A 37 -9.50 -14.51 0.77
C LEU A 37 -9.79 -14.00 -0.63
N ASN A 38 -11.03 -14.18 -1.08
CA ASN A 38 -11.42 -13.82 -2.45
C ASN A 38 -12.76 -13.07 -2.46
N GLY A 39 -12.81 -11.93 -3.16
CA GLY A 39 -14.07 -11.24 -3.43
C GLY A 39 -14.80 -10.77 -2.17
N MET A 40 -14.07 -10.36 -1.13
CA MET A 40 -14.66 -9.85 0.10
C MET A 40 -14.77 -8.33 0.05
N GLU A 41 -15.82 -7.80 0.65
CA GLU A 41 -16.10 -6.37 0.76
C GLU A 41 -15.94 -5.96 2.23
N LEU A 42 -15.02 -5.05 2.53
CA LEU A 42 -14.77 -4.56 3.88
C LEU A 42 -14.95 -3.05 3.91
N ASN A 43 -15.91 -2.55 4.71
CA ASN A 43 -16.20 -1.13 4.79
C ASN A 43 -16.09 -0.60 6.22
N GLY A 44 -15.38 0.51 6.42
CA GLY A 44 -15.32 1.19 7.71
C GLY A 44 -14.73 0.35 8.84
N MET A 45 -13.78 -0.54 8.53
CA MET A 45 -13.14 -1.36 9.55
C MET A 45 -11.99 -0.63 10.22
N GLU A 46 -11.81 -0.86 11.51
CA GLU A 46 -10.68 -0.36 12.31
C GLU A 46 -9.78 -1.54 12.70
N LEU A 47 -8.56 -1.59 12.18
CA LEU A 47 -7.60 -2.67 12.44
C LEU A 47 -6.36 -2.11 13.14
N ASN A 48 -6.06 -2.59 14.35
CA ASN A 48 -4.90 -2.09 15.10
C ASN A 48 -3.97 -3.23 15.54
N GLY A 49 -2.67 -3.08 15.29
CA GLY A 49 -1.66 -3.99 15.80
C GLY A 49 -1.79 -5.43 15.29
N MET A 50 -2.29 -5.61 14.07
CA MET A 50 -2.45 -6.95 13.49
C MET A 50 -1.13 -7.42 12.86
N GLU A 51 -0.87 -8.71 12.96
CA GLU A 51 0.24 -9.40 12.30
C GLU A 51 -0.32 -10.33 11.22
N LEU A 52 -0.04 -10.06 9.94
CA LEU A 52 -0.53 -10.85 8.81
C LEU A 52 0.67 -11.41 8.02
N ASN A 53 0.77 -12.73 7.92
CA ASN A 53 1.87 -13.36 7.19
C ASN A 53 1.39 -14.34 6.11
N GLY A 54 1.94 -14.23 4.90
CA GLY A 54 1.71 -15.21 3.84
C GLY A 54 0.25 -15.29 3.39
N MET A 55 -0.51 -14.20 3.47
CA MET A 55 -1.90 -14.18 3.03
C MET A 55 -2.00 -13.96 1.53
N GLU A 56 -2.99 -14.60 0.89
CA GLU A 56 -3.34 -14.40 -0.51
C GLU A 56 -4.72 -13.72 -0.59
N LEU A 57 -4.76 -12.48 -1.07
CA LEU A 57 -5.98 -11.69 -1.18
C LEU A 57 -6.25 -11.35 -2.65
N ASN A 58 -7.42 -11.74 -3.16
CA ASN A 58 -7.75 -11.53 -4.57
C ASN A 58 -9.12 -10.86 -4.73
N GLY A 59 -9.18 -9.80 -5.52
CA GLY A 59 -10.44 -9.16 -5.89
C GLY A 59 -11.22 -8.60 -4.69
N MET A 60 -10.54 -8.12 -3.67
CA MET A 60 -11.20 -7.53 -2.49
C MET A 60 -11.52 -6.05 -2.72
N GLU A 61 -12.63 -5.60 -2.16
CA GLU A 61 -13.04 -4.19 -2.14
C GLU A 61 -12.96 -3.66 -0.71
N LEU A 62 -12.12 -2.66 -0.48
CA LEU A 62 -11.83 -2.07 0.83
C LEU A 62 -12.18 -0.58 0.80
N ASN A 63 -13.12 -0.14 1.64
CA ASN A 63 -13.55 1.25 1.64
C ASN A 63 -13.53 1.85 3.05
N GLY A 64 -12.89 3.01 3.20
CA GLY A 64 -12.96 3.78 4.45
C GLY A 64 -12.36 3.06 5.66
N MET A 65 -11.32 2.25 5.46
CA MET A 65 -10.70 1.50 6.56
C MET A 65 -9.64 2.34 7.26
N GLU A 66 -9.50 2.14 8.57
CA GLU A 66 -8.44 2.72 9.41
C GLU A 66 -7.50 1.60 9.88
N LEU A 67 -6.23 1.67 9.48
CA LEU A 67 -5.21 0.66 9.77
C LEU A 67 -4.05 1.29 10.55
N ASN A 68 -3.80 0.81 11.76
CA ASN A 68 -2.72 1.37 12.60
C ASN A 68 -1.78 0.29 13.13
N GLY A 69 -0.47 0.50 12.93
CA GLY A 69 0.56 -0.33 13.57
C GLY A 69 0.53 -1.79 13.13
N MET A 70 0.16 -2.07 11.87
CA MET A 70 0.11 -3.44 11.35
C MET A 70 1.48 -3.91 10.86
N GLU A 71 1.75 -5.20 11.02
CA GLU A 71 2.92 -5.88 10.45
C GLU A 71 2.46 -6.88 9.38
N LEU A 72 2.87 -6.65 8.13
CA LEU A 72 2.48 -7.44 6.97
C LEU A 72 3.73 -8.06 6.31
N ASN A 73 3.79 -9.39 6.22
CA ASN A 73 4.95 -10.06 5.63
C ASN A 73 4.55 -11.09 4.57
N GLY A 74 5.17 -11.01 3.39
CA GLY A 74 5.03 -12.03 2.36
C GLY A 74 3.61 -12.18 1.83
N MET A 75 2.84 -11.10 1.76
CA MET A 75 1.46 -11.12 1.25
C MET A 75 1.43 -11.06 -0.28
N GLU A 76 0.47 -11.77 -0.88
CA GLU A 76 0.15 -11.69 -2.30
C GLU A 76 -1.21 -11.04 -2.50
N LEU A 77 -1.24 -9.87 -3.15
CA LEU A 77 -2.43 -9.05 -3.37
C LEU A 77 -2.69 -8.90 -4.87
N ASN A 78 -3.85 -9.33 -5.36
CA ASN A 78 -4.18 -9.21 -6.78
C ASN A 78 -5.57 -8.60 -7.02
N GLY A 79 -5.62 -7.58 -7.88
CA GLY A 79 -6.88 -7.03 -8.37
C GLY A 79 -7.75 -6.41 -7.28
N MET A 80 -7.15 -5.79 -6.27
CA MET A 80 -7.89 -5.17 -5.17
C MET A 80 -8.31 -3.73 -5.50
N GLU A 81 -9.44 -3.31 -4.95
CA GLU A 81 -9.94 -1.93 -5.03
C GLU A 81 -9.94 -1.31 -3.62
N LEU A 82 -9.16 -0.25 -3.42
CA LEU A 82 -8.97 0.43 -2.14
C LEU A 82 -9.38 1.89 -2.27
N ASN A 83 -10.36 2.33 -1.47
CA ASN A 83 -10.84 3.71 -1.50
C ASN A 83 -10.89 4.35 -0.11
N GLY A 84 -10.29 5.54 0.02
CA GLY A 84 -10.46 6.37 1.21
C GLY A 84 -9.90 5.74 2.48
N MET A 85 -8.79 5.03 2.41
CA MET A 85 -8.18 4.36 3.55
C MET A 85 -7.18 5.26 4.28
N GLU A 86 -7.09 5.11 5.60
CA GLU A 86 -6.12 5.76 6.46
C GLU A 86 -5.15 4.72 7.05
N LEU A 87 -3.86 4.84 6.75
CA LEU A 87 -2.82 3.90 7.13
C LEU A 87 -1.74 4.62 7.93
N ASN A 88 -1.49 4.18 9.17
CA ASN A 88 -0.48 4.82 10.03
C ASN A 88 0.47 3.79 10.65
N GLY A 89 1.78 4.04 10.51
CA GLY A 89 2.80 3.29 11.23
C GLY A 89 2.86 1.82 10.89
N MET A 90 2.65 1.46 9.62
CA MET A 90 2.66 0.05 9.18
C MET A 90 4.06 -0.39 8.74
N GLU A 91 4.36 -1.66 8.97
CA GLU A 91 5.58 -2.33 8.49
C GLU A 91 5.21 -3.39 7.45
N LEU A 92 5.70 -3.24 6.22
CA LEU A 92 5.40 -4.15 5.10
C LEU A 92 6.71 -4.72 4.55
N ASN A 93 6.82 -6.04 4.49
CA ASN A 93 8.02 -6.70 3.98
C ASN A 93 7.69 -7.78 2.96
N GLY A 94 8.34 -7.70 1.80
CA GLY A 94 8.34 -8.78 0.81
C GLY A 94 6.96 -9.07 0.22
N MET A 95 6.13 -8.06 -0.02
CA MET A 95 4.80 -8.26 -0.60
C MET A 95 4.84 -8.18 -2.12
N GLU A 96 3.92 -8.90 -2.75
CA GLU A 96 3.66 -8.88 -4.19
C GLU A 96 2.26 -8.30 -4.46
N LEU A 97 2.19 -7.22 -5.25
CA LEU A 97 0.96 -6.49 -5.52
C LEU A 97 0.77 -6.35 -7.03
N ASN A 98 -0.35 -6.84 -7.55
CA ASN A 98 -0.61 -6.80 -8.98
C ASN A 98 -2.01 -6.23 -9.29
N GLY A 99 -2.05 -5.23 -10.16
CA GLY A 99 -3.29 -4.73 -10.75
C GLY A 99 -4.26 -4.14 -9.74
N MET A 100 -3.77 -3.42 -8.72
CA MET A 100 -4.65 -2.80 -7.73
C MET A 100 -5.03 -1.37 -8.14
N GLU A 101 -6.21 -0.95 -7.70
CA GLU A 101 -6.75 0.41 -7.86
C GLU A 101 -6.85 1.08 -6.49
N LEU A 102 -6.12 2.18 -6.29
CA LEU A 102 -6.02 2.90 -5.01
C LEU A 102 -6.47 4.35 -5.22
N ASN A 103 -7.49 4.78 -4.49
CA ASN A 103 -8.03 6.14 -4.62
C ASN A 103 -8.16 6.83 -3.26
N GLY A 104 -7.60 8.04 -3.15
CA GLY A 104 -7.83 8.93 -2.01
C GLY A 104 -7.33 8.37 -0.68
N MET A 105 -6.15 7.74 -0.67
CA MET A 105 -5.57 7.15 0.55
C MET A 105 -4.65 8.12 1.28
N GLU A 106 -4.63 8.02 2.60
CA GLU A 106 -3.73 8.77 3.48
C GLU A 106 -2.77 7.80 4.19
N LEU A 107 -1.46 7.94 3.93
CA LEU A 107 -0.42 7.04 4.43
C LEU A 107 0.60 7.85 5.23
N ASN A 108 0.83 7.49 6.50
CA ASN A 108 1.77 8.19 7.36
C ASN A 108 2.74 7.24 8.07
N GLY A 109 4.03 7.53 7.95
CA GLY A 109 5.07 6.87 8.76
C GLY A 109 5.18 5.36 8.49
N MET A 110 5.07 4.94 7.23
CA MET A 110 5.14 3.52 6.86
C MET A 110 6.57 3.11 6.50
N GLU A 111 6.91 1.87 6.81
CA GLU A 111 8.18 1.23 6.42
C GLU A 111 7.89 0.09 5.43
N LEU A 112 8.43 0.19 4.21
CA LEU A 112 8.23 -0.79 3.14
C LEU A 112 9.57 -1.32 2.66
N ASN A 113 9.75 -2.65 2.69
CA ASN A 113 11.00 -3.28 2.27
C ASN A 113 10.76 -4.42 1.28
N GLY A 114 11.47 -4.39 0.14
CA GLY A 114 11.55 -5.51 -0.78
C GLY A 114 10.22 -5.86 -1.46
N MET A 115 9.44 -4.85 -1.87
CA MET A 115 8.12 -5.07 -2.43
C MET A 115 8.17 -5.08 -3.96
N GLU A 116 7.31 -5.90 -4.57
CA GLU A 116 7.12 -5.97 -6.02
C GLU A 116 5.72 -5.50 -6.39
N LEU A 117 5.61 -4.39 -7.14
CA LEU A 117 4.33 -3.82 -7.55
C LEU A 117 4.26 -3.74 -9.07
N ASN A 118 3.19 -4.29 -9.64
CA ASN A 118 3.00 -4.32 -11.10
C ASN A 118 1.61 -3.81 -11.50
N GLY A 119 1.58 -2.85 -12.42
CA GLY A 119 0.34 -2.44 -13.11
C GLY A 119 -0.68 -1.80 -12.19
N MET A 120 -0.25 -0.97 -11.25
CA MET A 120 -1.15 -0.36 -10.26
C MET A 120 -1.62 1.02 -10.72
N GLU A 121 -2.84 1.38 -10.35
CA GLU A 121 -3.43 2.70 -10.58
C GLU A 121 -3.64 3.43 -9.24
N LEU A 122 -2.95 4.54 -9.05
CA LEU A 122 -2.96 5.32 -7.82
C LEU A 122 -3.45 6.75 -8.11
N ASN A 123 -4.53 7.18 -7.47
CA ASN A 123 -5.11 8.50 -7.68
C ASN A 123 -5.33 9.25 -6.37
N GLY A 124 -4.79 10.47 -6.29
CA GLY A 124 -5.09 11.41 -5.22
C GLY A 124 -4.65 10.93 -3.84
N MET A 125 -3.48 10.30 -3.72
CA MET A 125 -3.00 9.84 -2.41
C MET A 125 -2.10 10.88 -1.75
N GLU A 126 -2.13 10.89 -0.42
CA GLU A 126 -1.28 11.71 0.45
C GLU A 126 -0.34 10.78 1.24
N LEU A 127 0.97 10.91 1.02
CA LEU A 127 2.00 10.08 1.63
C LEU A 127 2.97 10.97 2.41
N ASN A 128 3.11 10.71 3.71
CA ASN A 128 3.98 11.50 4.58
C ASN A 128 4.94 10.62 5.37
N GLY A 129 6.24 10.94 5.27
CA GLY A 129 7.27 10.36 6.12
C GLY A 129 7.45 8.85 5.95
N MET A 130 7.35 8.34 4.73
CA MET A 130 7.54 6.91 4.48
C MET A 130 8.99 6.56 4.15
N GLU A 131 9.41 5.37 4.56
CA GLU A 131 10.71 4.78 4.25
C GLU A 131 10.50 3.57 3.31
N LEU A 132 11.07 3.64 2.11
CA LEU A 132 10.95 2.60 1.08
C LEU A 132 12.34 2.11 0.69
N ASN A 133 12.57 0.81 0.84
CA ASN A 133 13.87 0.20 0.52
C ASN A 133 13.73 -1.00 -0.42
N GLY A 134 14.48 -0.98 -1.52
CA GLY A 134 14.61 -2.15 -2.40
C GLY A 134 13.31 -2.52 -3.12
N MET A 135 12.58 -1.53 -3.63
CA MET A 135 11.27 -1.76 -4.25
C MET A 135 11.40 -1.89 -5.77
N GLU A 136 10.61 -2.78 -6.36
CA GLU A 136 10.48 -2.94 -7.80
C GLU A 136 9.08 -2.50 -8.24
N LEU A 137 9.01 -1.41 -9.02
CA LEU A 137 7.76 -0.81 -9.50
C LEU A 137 7.72 -0.87 -11.03
N ASN A 138 6.74 -1.60 -11.60
CA ASN A 138 6.61 -1.76 -13.04
C ASN A 138 5.23 -1.34 -13.55
N GLY A 139 5.20 -0.43 -14.54
CA GLY A 139 3.98 -0.09 -15.27
C GLY A 139 2.92 0.59 -14.40
N MET A 140 3.33 1.48 -13.51
CA MET A 140 2.42 2.13 -12.56
C MET A 140 1.88 3.44 -13.13
N GLU A 141 0.61 3.74 -12.87
CA GLU A 141 -0.03 5.01 -13.19
C GLU A 141 -0.33 5.78 -11.90
N LEU A 142 0.29 6.95 -11.74
CA LEU A 142 0.16 7.79 -10.55
C LEU A 142 -0.36 9.17 -10.93
N ASN A 143 -1.52 9.56 -10.40
CA ASN A 143 -2.15 10.84 -10.70
C ASN A 143 -2.47 11.64 -9.44
N GLY A 144 -1.99 12.89 -9.38
CA GLY A 144 -2.38 13.84 -8.34
C GLY A 144 -1.90 13.47 -6.94
N MET A 145 -0.69 12.93 -6.83
CA MET A 145 -0.16 12.45 -5.54
C MET A 145 0.60 13.56 -4.81
N GLU A 146 0.48 13.59 -3.48
CA GLU A 146 1.26 14.45 -2.61
C GLU A 146 2.23 13.61 -1.78
N LEU A 147 3.54 13.73 -2.03
CA LEU A 147 4.59 13.00 -1.34
C LEU A 147 5.44 13.96 -0.51
N ASN A 148 5.43 13.82 0.82
CA ASN A 148 6.17 14.69 1.73
C ASN A 148 7.13 13.90 2.62
N GLY A 149 8.42 14.27 2.60
CA GLY A 149 9.41 13.73 3.53
C GLY A 149 9.70 12.25 3.35
N MET A 150 9.70 11.75 2.11
CA MET A 150 9.91 10.33 1.83
C MET A 150 11.39 10.00 1.70
N GLU A 151 11.79 8.83 2.19
CA GLU A 151 13.12 8.27 2.00
C GLU A 151 13.02 7.05 1.06
N LEU A 152 13.60 7.15 -0.14
CA LEU A 152 13.59 6.09 -1.16
C LEU A 152 15.01 5.59 -1.41
N ASN A 153 15.28 4.32 -1.12
CA ASN A 153 16.59 3.71 -1.30
C ASN A 153 16.52 2.46 -2.18
N GLY A 154 17.34 2.40 -3.23
CA GLY A 154 17.48 1.20 -4.05
C GLY A 154 16.22 0.84 -4.83
N MET A 155 15.55 1.83 -5.42
CA MET A 155 14.28 1.62 -6.13
C MET A 155 14.53 1.35 -7.61
N GLU A 156 13.82 0.38 -8.16
CA GLU A 156 13.76 0.12 -9.60
C GLU A 156 12.39 0.54 -10.15
N LEU A 157 12.36 1.60 -10.95
CA LEU A 157 11.14 2.16 -11.52
C LEU A 157 11.13 1.98 -13.04
N ASN A 158 10.23 1.15 -13.56
CA ASN A 158 10.15 0.86 -14.99
C ASN A 158 8.75 1.20 -15.54
N GLY A 159 8.70 2.03 -16.58
CA GLY A 159 7.46 2.31 -17.31
C GLY A 159 6.41 3.04 -16.49
N MET A 160 6.84 3.98 -15.64
CA MET A 160 5.92 4.72 -14.77
C MET A 160 5.30 5.92 -15.50
N GLU A 161 4.01 6.14 -15.30
CA GLU A 161 3.30 7.35 -15.73
C GLU A 161 2.96 8.21 -14.51
N LEU A 162 3.61 9.37 -14.38
CA LEU A 162 3.43 10.29 -13.26
C LEU A 162 2.79 11.60 -13.75
N ASN A 163 1.60 11.91 -13.26
CA ASN A 163 0.86 13.12 -13.64
C ASN A 163 0.44 13.93 -12.42
N GLY A 164 0.84 15.21 -12.37
CA GLY A 164 0.35 16.13 -11.33
C GLY A 164 0.88 15.81 -9.94
N MET A 165 2.12 15.33 -9.83
CA MET A 165 2.71 14.96 -8.54
C MET A 165 3.31 16.18 -7.83
N GLU A 166 3.12 16.25 -6.51
CA GLU A 166 3.79 17.20 -5.63
C GLU A 166 4.81 16.46 -4.75
N LEU A 167 6.10 16.73 -4.95
CA LEU A 167 7.19 16.06 -4.24
C LEU A 167 7.93 17.07 -3.34
N ASN A 168 7.84 16.90 -2.03
CA ASN A 168 8.44 17.82 -1.06
C ASN A 168 9.35 17.08 -0.09
N GLY A 169 10.60 17.50 0.02
CA GLY A 169 11.52 16.96 1.04
C GLY A 169 11.90 15.50 0.82
N MET A 170 11.96 15.03 -0.42
CA MET A 170 12.29 13.64 -0.73
C MET A 170 13.79 13.41 -0.66
N GLU A 171 14.21 12.26 -0.12
CA GLU A 171 15.56 11.74 -0.18
C GLU A 171 15.61 10.52 -1.09
N LEU A 172 16.41 10.59 -2.16
CA LEU A 172 16.46 9.57 -3.21
C LEU A 172 17.87 9.00 -3.35
N ASN A 173 18.06 7.70 -3.13
CA ASN A 173 19.37 7.05 -3.19
C ASN A 173 19.34 5.76 -3.99
N GLY A 174 20.23 5.62 -4.98
CA GLY A 174 20.34 4.35 -5.71
C GLY A 174 19.09 4.05 -6.54
N MET A 175 18.56 5.06 -7.24
CA MET A 175 17.36 4.92 -8.05
C MET A 175 17.74 4.45 -9.47
N GLU A 176 17.05 3.45 -9.98
CA GLU A 176 17.10 3.04 -11.38
C GLU A 176 15.78 3.41 -12.06
N LEU A 177 15.85 4.23 -13.11
CA LEU A 177 14.68 4.84 -13.75
C LEU A 177 14.67 4.50 -15.25
N ASN A 178 13.65 3.79 -15.70
CA ASN A 178 13.52 3.38 -17.09
C ASN A 178 12.12 3.70 -17.64
N GLY A 179 12.05 4.32 -18.82
CA GLY A 179 10.76 4.53 -19.50
C GLY A 179 9.75 5.39 -18.73
N MET A 180 10.22 6.39 -18.00
CA MET A 180 9.37 7.29 -17.20
C MET A 180 8.64 8.32 -18.06
N GLU A 181 7.35 8.51 -17.84
CA GLU A 181 6.56 9.63 -18.35
C GLU A 181 6.18 10.58 -17.22
N LEU A 182 6.57 11.86 -17.33
CA LEU A 182 6.41 12.86 -16.27
C LEU A 182 5.65 14.08 -16.80
N ASN A 183 4.47 14.38 -16.23
CA ASN A 183 3.68 15.56 -16.59
C ASN A 183 3.23 16.32 -15.35
N GLY A 184 3.35 17.66 -15.36
CA GLY A 184 2.81 18.50 -14.29
C GLY A 184 3.42 18.25 -12.91
N MET A 185 4.72 17.95 -12.86
CA MET A 185 5.43 17.66 -11.62
C MET A 185 5.85 18.94 -10.89
N GLU A 186 5.68 18.97 -9.57
CA GLU A 186 6.20 19.99 -8.67
C GLU A 186 7.22 19.36 -7.70
N PHE A 187 8.34 20.06 -7.48
CA PHE A 187 9.43 19.57 -6.65
C PHE A 187 9.90 20.66 -5.69
N SER A 188 10.08 20.31 -4.41
CA SER A 188 10.72 21.18 -3.43
C SER A 188 11.54 20.38 -2.42
N GLY A 189 12.64 20.95 -1.92
CA GLY A 189 13.43 20.33 -0.84
C GLY A 189 14.04 18.95 -1.15
N MET A 190 14.22 18.61 -2.43
CA MET A 190 14.70 17.29 -2.86
C MET A 190 16.20 17.11 -2.61
N GLU A 191 16.59 15.94 -2.11
CA GLU A 191 17.97 15.47 -2.01
C GLU A 191 18.12 14.15 -2.79
N TRP A 192 19.20 13.99 -3.56
CA TRP A 192 19.42 12.76 -4.30
C TRP A 192 20.89 12.39 -4.48
N SER A 193 21.14 11.09 -4.58
CA SER A 193 22.44 10.53 -4.91
C SER A 193 22.29 9.24 -5.73
N SER A 194 23.28 8.94 -6.58
CA SER A 194 23.37 7.68 -7.33
C SER A 194 22.09 7.32 -8.12
N MET A 195 21.69 8.17 -9.07
CA MET A 195 20.58 7.90 -9.98
C MET A 195 21.08 7.37 -11.33
N GLU A 196 20.49 6.28 -11.80
CA GLU A 196 20.69 5.72 -13.14
C GLU A 196 19.41 5.90 -13.98
N TRP A 197 19.59 6.26 -15.25
CA TRP A 197 18.50 6.56 -16.18
C TRP A 197 18.73 5.81 -17.49
N SER A 198 17.69 5.19 -18.05
CA SER A 198 17.74 4.53 -19.35
C SER A 198 16.45 4.61 -20.16
#